data_AF-A0A2P8VEY7-F1
#
_entry.id   AF-A0A2P8VEY7-F1
#
_cell.length_a   1.000
_cell.length_b   1.000
_cell.length_c   1.000
_cell.angle_alpha   90.00
_cell.angle_beta   90.00
_cell.angle_gamma   90.00
#
_symmetry.space_group_name_H-M   'P 1'
#
loop_
_entity.id
_entity.type
_entity.pdbx_description
1 polymer ?
#
loop_
_entity_poly.entity_id
_entity_poly.type
_entity_poly.pdbx_seq_one_letter_code
_entity_poly.pdbx_strand_id
1 'polypeptide(L)'
;ESDRVAYDLLLQGESGFIAIDGTQESGPVKMPVALIDVLAAHHLKEAILLALYKREKSGKGRVVSVSLYDAAVSSLINQASNYLMTGKVPQRIGSLHPNIAPYVELFQTSDGALIILVIGSDRHFVKLCNILGLKDLQGKDEFRHNQNRVRNREQLAVLIAEQTEKLQSSELLEMLHRENIP
;
A
#
# COMPACT_ATOMS: atom_id res chain seq x y z
N GLU A 1 1.64 18.68 -27.04
CA GLU A 1 0.35 18.40 -26.40
C GLU A 1 -0.42 17.41 -27.28
N SER A 2 -1.34 16.64 -26.69
CA SER A 2 -2.13 15.63 -27.39
C SER A 2 -3.59 16.06 -27.37
N ASP A 3 -4.27 16.00 -28.51
CA ASP A 3 -5.69 16.36 -28.65
C ASP A 3 -6.63 15.21 -28.21
N ARG A 4 -6.06 14.17 -27.61
CA ARG A 4 -6.79 12.98 -27.21
C ARG A 4 -7.64 13.25 -25.98
N VAL A 5 -8.92 12.92 -26.07
CA VAL A 5 -9.85 12.96 -24.93
C VAL A 5 -9.40 11.97 -23.86
N ALA A 6 -9.33 12.44 -22.63
CA ALA A 6 -8.97 11.65 -21.46
C ALA A 6 -10.12 11.66 -20.44
N TYR A 7 -10.42 10.48 -19.91
CA TYR A 7 -11.28 10.28 -18.75
C TYR A 7 -10.50 9.47 -17.72
N ASP A 8 -10.79 9.67 -16.43
CA ASP A 8 -10.12 8.96 -15.35
C ASP A 8 -10.07 7.44 -15.58
N LEU A 9 -11.20 6.80 -15.92
CA LEU A 9 -11.24 5.36 -16.18
C LEU A 9 -10.29 4.91 -17.30
N LEU A 10 -10.23 5.67 -18.39
CA LEU A 10 -9.31 5.38 -19.50
C LEU A 10 -7.87 5.43 -18.99
N LEU A 11 -7.53 6.46 -18.24
CA LEU A 11 -6.19 6.64 -17.72
C LEU A 11 -5.83 5.60 -16.65
N GLN A 12 -6.77 5.15 -15.82
CA GLN A 12 -6.52 4.03 -14.91
C GLN A 12 -6.12 2.76 -15.68
N GLY A 13 -6.74 2.52 -16.85
CA GLY A 13 -6.35 1.42 -17.74
C GLY A 13 -4.95 1.61 -18.32
N GLU A 14 -4.68 2.79 -18.88
CA GLU A 14 -3.44 3.06 -19.63
C GLU A 14 -2.21 3.28 -18.77
N SER A 15 -2.40 3.75 -17.54
CA SER A 15 -1.32 3.91 -16.56
C SER A 15 -1.12 2.68 -15.69
N GLY A 16 -1.92 1.62 -15.88
CA GLY A 16 -1.71 0.33 -15.24
C GLY A 16 -2.41 0.10 -13.90
N PHE A 17 -3.15 1.07 -13.35
CA PHE A 17 -3.92 0.89 -12.11
C PHE A 17 -4.91 -0.27 -12.20
N ILE A 18 -5.70 -0.35 -13.28
CA ILE A 18 -6.64 -1.47 -13.46
C ILE A 18 -5.90 -2.81 -13.51
N ALA A 19 -4.69 -2.83 -14.08
CA ALA A 19 -3.92 -4.06 -14.19
C ALA A 19 -3.37 -4.55 -12.84
N ILE A 20 -3.19 -3.67 -11.85
CA ILE A 20 -2.61 -4.01 -10.54
C ILE A 20 -3.65 -4.06 -9.41
N ASP A 21 -4.84 -3.51 -9.63
CA ASP A 21 -5.95 -3.55 -8.67
C ASP A 21 -6.84 -4.77 -8.89
N GLY A 22 -7.19 -5.44 -7.78
CA GLY A 22 -8.05 -6.63 -7.74
C GLY A 22 -7.35 -7.83 -7.12
N THR A 23 -8.01 -8.99 -7.17
CA THR A 23 -7.45 -10.29 -6.81
C THR A 23 -7.22 -11.14 -8.07
N GLN A 24 -6.65 -12.33 -7.89
CA GLN A 24 -6.52 -13.30 -8.97
C GLN A 24 -7.90 -13.76 -9.47
N GLU A 25 -8.87 -13.87 -8.56
CA GLU A 25 -10.25 -14.33 -8.80
C GLU A 25 -11.14 -13.22 -9.36
N SER A 26 -11.04 -11.99 -8.85
CA SER A 26 -11.87 -10.88 -9.32
C SER A 26 -11.47 -10.40 -10.72
N GLY A 27 -10.22 -10.65 -11.13
CA GLY A 27 -9.61 -10.03 -12.28
C GLY A 27 -9.32 -8.53 -12.07
N PRO A 28 -8.98 -7.80 -13.16
CA PRO A 28 -8.71 -6.37 -13.13
C PRO A 28 -9.94 -5.56 -12.68
N VAL A 29 -9.77 -4.71 -11.67
CA VAL A 29 -10.83 -3.81 -11.21
C VAL A 29 -10.37 -2.36 -11.26
N LYS A 30 -11.31 -1.44 -11.50
CA LYS A 30 -11.03 0.00 -11.42
C LYS A 30 -11.08 0.48 -9.96
N MET A 31 -10.37 1.56 -9.66
CA MET A 31 -10.61 2.30 -8.43
C MET A 31 -12.04 2.87 -8.42
N PRO A 32 -12.72 2.87 -7.26
CA PRO A 32 -14.10 3.33 -7.15
C PRO A 32 -14.24 4.86 -7.28
N VAL A 33 -13.13 5.59 -7.13
CA VAL A 33 -13.06 7.06 -7.18
C VAL A 33 -12.25 7.49 -8.40
N ALA A 34 -12.56 8.66 -8.95
CA ALA A 34 -11.77 9.33 -9.98
C ALA A 34 -10.46 9.89 -9.41
N LEU A 35 -9.57 9.00 -8.95
CA LEU A 35 -8.39 9.38 -8.19
C LEU A 35 -7.35 10.10 -9.07
N ILE A 36 -7.25 9.76 -10.35
CA ILE A 36 -6.29 10.42 -11.27
C ILE A 36 -6.68 11.88 -11.48
N ASP A 37 -7.98 12.18 -11.59
CA ASP A 37 -8.47 13.56 -11.66
C ASP A 37 -8.08 14.35 -10.41
N VAL A 38 -8.23 13.76 -9.22
CA VAL A 38 -7.86 14.39 -7.95
C VAL A 38 -6.35 14.65 -7.86
N LEU A 39 -5.53 13.68 -8.26
CA LEU A 39 -4.07 13.80 -8.25
C LEU A 39 -3.59 14.90 -9.20
N ALA A 40 -4.12 14.94 -10.42
CA ALA A 40 -3.80 16.00 -11.37
C ALA A 40 -4.25 17.38 -10.88
N ALA A 41 -5.43 17.48 -10.26
CA ALA A 41 -5.89 18.72 -9.65
C ALA A 41 -4.95 19.20 -8.52
N HIS A 42 -4.42 18.28 -7.71
CA HIS A 42 -3.44 18.61 -6.69
C HIS A 42 -2.09 19.06 -7.27
N HIS A 43 -1.59 18.40 -8.32
CA HIS A 43 -0.40 18.86 -9.05
C HIS A 43 -0.62 20.25 -9.66
N LEU A 44 -1.79 20.51 -10.24
CA LEU A 44 -2.12 21.80 -10.86
C LEU A 44 -2.19 22.91 -9.80
N LYS A 45 -2.85 22.63 -8.67
CA LYS A 45 -2.88 23.52 -7.50
C LYS A 45 -1.46 23.87 -7.05
N GLU A 46 -0.58 22.88 -6.90
CA GLU A 46 0.81 23.12 -6.50
C GLU A 46 1.56 23.97 -7.52
N ALA A 47 1.42 23.69 -8.82
CA ALA A 47 2.03 24.49 -9.88
C ALA A 47 1.54 25.95 -9.86
N ILE A 48 0.25 26.18 -9.61
CA ILE A 48 -0.32 27.53 -9.45
C ILE A 48 0.26 28.24 -8.22
N LEU A 49 0.34 27.56 -7.07
CA LEU A 49 0.93 28.13 -5.85
C LEU A 49 2.39 28.54 -6.07
N LEU A 50 3.18 27.69 -6.74
CA LEU A 50 4.56 28.00 -7.11
C LEU A 50 4.65 29.16 -8.11
N ALA A 51 3.71 29.26 -9.05
CA ALA A 51 3.64 30.39 -9.99
C ALA A 51 3.33 31.71 -9.26
N LEU A 52 2.41 31.69 -8.29
CA LEU A 52 2.08 32.85 -7.44
C LEU A 52 3.29 33.25 -6.58
N TYR A 53 3.95 32.29 -5.95
CA TYR A 53 5.17 32.55 -5.16
C TYR A 53 6.28 33.18 -6.01
N LYS A 54 6.48 32.69 -7.24
CA LYS A 54 7.46 33.28 -8.17
C LYS A 54 7.03 34.68 -8.64
N ARG A 55 5.74 34.90 -8.86
CA ARG A 55 5.19 36.20 -9.26
C ARG A 55 5.49 37.28 -8.22
N GLU A 56 5.49 36.94 -6.93
CA GLU A 56 5.78 37.90 -5.86
C GLU A 56 7.14 38.59 -6.03
N LYS A 57 8.16 37.83 -6.48
CA LYS A 57 9.49 38.38 -6.73
C LYS A 57 9.63 38.98 -8.12
N SER A 58 8.99 38.37 -9.13
CA SER A 58 9.23 38.73 -10.53
C SER A 58 8.22 39.72 -11.12
N GLY A 59 7.08 39.96 -10.46
CA GLY A 59 5.96 40.75 -10.96
C GLY A 59 5.24 40.17 -12.18
N LYS A 60 5.59 38.94 -12.62
CA LYS A 60 5.12 38.34 -13.88
C LYS A 60 4.32 37.06 -13.63
N GLY A 61 3.16 36.95 -14.27
CA GLY A 61 2.37 35.72 -14.29
C GLY A 61 3.05 34.59 -15.09
N ARG A 62 2.54 33.37 -14.96
CA ARG A 62 3.00 32.19 -15.72
C ARG A 62 1.80 31.34 -16.11
N VAL A 63 1.90 30.69 -17.27
CA VAL A 63 1.02 29.59 -17.66
C VAL A 63 1.59 28.30 -17.03
N VAL A 64 0.71 27.48 -16.47
CA VAL A 64 1.05 26.16 -15.94
C VAL A 64 0.07 25.14 -16.51
N SER A 65 0.55 23.94 -16.77
CA SER A 65 -0.25 22.83 -17.28
C SER A 65 0.12 21.55 -16.52
N VAL A 66 -0.84 20.64 -16.43
CA VAL A 66 -0.68 19.31 -15.83
C VAL A 66 -1.35 18.30 -16.74
N SER A 67 -0.69 17.15 -16.91
CA SER A 67 -1.22 15.99 -17.61
C SER A 67 -1.85 15.03 -16.62
N LEU A 68 -3.09 14.61 -16.89
CA LEU A 68 -3.74 13.55 -16.12
C LEU A 68 -2.94 12.23 -16.22
N TYR A 69 -2.37 11.94 -17.39
CA TYR A 69 -1.55 10.74 -17.60
C TYR A 69 -0.26 10.80 -16.77
N ASP A 70 0.42 11.94 -16.75
CA ASP A 70 1.68 12.09 -15.98
C ASP A 70 1.39 12.01 -14.48
N ALA A 71 0.26 12.57 -14.03
CA ALA A 71 -0.21 12.44 -12.66
C ALA A 71 -0.48 10.96 -12.31
N ALA A 72 -1.09 10.19 -13.21
CA ALA A 72 -1.32 8.77 -13.01
C ALA A 72 -0.01 7.98 -12.92
N VAL A 73 0.88 8.12 -13.91
CA VAL A 73 2.15 7.37 -13.96
C VAL A 73 3.04 7.70 -12.77
N SER A 74 3.17 8.97 -12.39
CA SER A 74 3.96 9.37 -11.22
C SER A 74 3.39 8.83 -9.91
N SER A 75 2.08 8.58 -9.85
CA SER A 75 1.40 8.09 -8.65
C SER A 75 1.48 6.57 -8.46
N LEU A 76 2.11 5.83 -9.37
CA LEU A 76 2.40 4.40 -9.19
C LEU A 76 3.46 4.13 -8.11
N ILE A 77 4.28 5.13 -7.77
CA ILE A 77 5.25 5.15 -6.66
C ILE A 77 6.02 3.83 -6.50
N ASN A 78 5.62 2.96 -5.57
CA ASN A 78 6.29 1.71 -5.25
C ASN A 78 6.17 0.67 -6.36
N GLN A 79 5.05 0.66 -7.10
CA GLN A 79 4.85 -0.28 -8.20
C GLN A 79 5.75 0.04 -9.39
N ALA A 80 5.84 1.33 -9.73
CA ALA A 80 6.80 1.81 -10.74
C ALA A 80 8.25 1.53 -10.31
N SER A 81 8.59 1.83 -9.04
CA SER A 81 9.93 1.56 -8.50
C SER A 81 10.29 0.07 -8.55
N ASN A 82 9.36 -0.82 -8.15
CA ASN A 82 9.56 -2.26 -8.22
C ASN A 82 9.82 -2.73 -9.66
N TYR A 83 9.04 -2.25 -10.63
CA TYR A 83 9.25 -2.55 -12.05
C TYR A 83 10.63 -2.06 -12.53
N LEU A 84 10.99 -0.80 -12.25
CA LEU A 84 12.27 -0.22 -12.67
C LEU A 84 13.48 -0.96 -12.08
N MET A 85 13.36 -1.48 -10.86
CA MET A 85 14.44 -2.20 -10.17
C MET A 85 14.57 -3.67 -10.60
N THR A 86 13.47 -4.31 -11.04
CA THR A 86 13.44 -5.77 -11.22
C THR A 86 13.06 -6.22 -12.62
N GLY A 87 12.53 -5.33 -13.46
CA GLY A 87 11.93 -5.64 -14.75
C GLY A 87 10.61 -6.42 -14.68
N LYS A 88 10.10 -6.72 -13.46
CA LYS A 88 8.89 -7.52 -13.27
C LYS A 88 7.66 -6.63 -13.26
N VAL A 89 6.68 -6.97 -14.09
CA VAL A 89 5.39 -6.28 -14.13
C VAL A 89 4.58 -6.64 -12.88
N PRO A 90 4.11 -5.67 -12.08
CA PRO A 90 3.29 -5.93 -10.91
C PRO A 90 2.03 -6.72 -11.25
N GLN A 91 1.59 -7.57 -10.33
CA GLN A 91 0.40 -8.39 -10.46
C GLN A 91 -0.61 -8.02 -9.38
N ARG A 92 -1.89 -8.33 -9.64
CA ARG A 92 -2.99 -8.18 -8.68
C ARG A 92 -2.81 -9.15 -7.53
N ILE A 93 -2.60 -8.62 -6.33
CA ILE A 93 -2.39 -9.40 -5.10
C ILE A 93 -3.42 -9.08 -4.02
N GLY A 94 -4.54 -8.47 -4.41
CA GLY A 94 -5.54 -7.95 -3.49
C GLY A 94 -4.93 -6.87 -2.60
N SER A 95 -5.27 -6.93 -1.31
CA SER A 95 -4.83 -5.94 -0.34
C SER A 95 -3.41 -6.15 0.18
N LEU A 96 -2.72 -7.23 -0.23
CA LEU A 96 -1.38 -7.56 0.25
C LEU A 96 -0.35 -6.50 -0.19
N HIS A 97 0.61 -6.19 0.68
CA HIS A 97 1.73 -5.34 0.29
C HIS A 97 2.82 -6.15 -0.43
N PRO A 98 3.35 -5.72 -1.59
CA PRO A 98 4.32 -6.53 -2.34
C PRO A 98 5.66 -6.71 -1.60
N ASN A 99 6.01 -5.75 -0.75
CA ASN A 99 7.34 -5.65 -0.14
C ASN A 99 7.34 -5.77 1.38
N ILE A 100 6.20 -5.98 2.05
CA ILE A 100 6.11 -6.01 3.52
C ILE A 100 5.22 -7.17 3.95
N ALA A 101 5.59 -7.87 5.03
CA ALA A 101 4.77 -8.91 5.64
C ALA A 101 5.03 -9.02 7.16
N PRO A 102 4.00 -9.29 7.98
CA PRO A 102 2.58 -9.19 7.63
C PRO A 102 2.15 -7.72 7.49
N TYR A 103 1.49 -7.39 6.39
CA TYR A 103 0.92 -6.10 6.09
C TYR A 103 -0.36 -6.30 5.25
N VAL A 104 -1.52 -6.17 5.92
CA VAL A 104 -2.88 -6.28 5.36
C VAL A 104 -3.42 -7.71 5.19
N GLU A 105 -2.69 -8.74 5.64
CA GLU A 105 -3.28 -10.06 5.88
C GLU A 105 -4.41 -9.96 6.93
N LEU A 106 -5.52 -10.67 6.67
CA LEU A 106 -6.69 -10.74 7.54
C LEU A 106 -6.57 -11.96 8.45
N PHE A 107 -6.72 -11.74 9.75
CA PHE A 107 -6.67 -12.78 10.78
C PHE A 107 -7.99 -12.82 11.54
N GLN A 108 -8.56 -14.02 11.68
CA GLN A 108 -9.78 -14.21 12.45
C GLN A 108 -9.45 -14.40 13.93
N THR A 109 -10.29 -13.83 14.80
CA THR A 109 -10.23 -13.97 16.26
C THR A 109 -11.30 -14.94 16.78
N SER A 110 -11.25 -15.29 18.07
CA SER A 110 -12.14 -16.31 18.65
C SER A 110 -13.64 -15.92 18.63
N ASP A 111 -13.94 -14.63 18.62
CA ASP A 111 -15.29 -14.06 18.45
C ASP A 111 -15.71 -13.91 16.98
N GLY A 112 -14.88 -14.36 16.03
CA GLY A 112 -15.18 -14.30 14.60
C GLY A 112 -14.96 -12.92 13.96
N ALA A 113 -14.35 -11.97 14.68
CA ALA A 113 -13.95 -10.71 14.07
C ALA A 113 -12.72 -10.91 13.15
N LEU A 114 -12.59 -10.05 12.13
CA LEU A 114 -11.41 -9.99 11.28
C LEU A 114 -10.54 -8.82 11.69
N ILE A 115 -9.28 -9.08 12.00
CA ILE A 115 -8.27 -8.09 12.34
C ILE A 115 -7.23 -8.04 11.22
N ILE A 116 -6.83 -6.82 10.88
CA ILE A 116 -5.71 -6.56 9.96
C ILE A 116 -4.49 -6.21 10.80
N LEU A 117 -3.36 -6.86 10.55
CA LEU A 117 -2.08 -6.51 11.16
C LEU A 117 -1.21 -5.73 10.17
N VAL A 118 -0.60 -4.63 10.63
CA VAL A 118 0.21 -3.72 9.81
C VAL A 118 1.64 -3.63 10.36
N ILE A 119 2.41 -4.69 10.14
CA ILE A 119 3.75 -4.87 10.72
C ILE A 119 4.84 -4.41 9.75
N GLY A 120 5.03 -3.09 9.70
CA GLY A 120 6.01 -2.45 8.81
C GLY A 120 7.49 -2.56 9.22
N SER A 121 7.82 -3.11 10.39
CA SER A 121 9.21 -3.15 10.88
C SER A 121 9.54 -4.42 11.65
N ASP A 122 10.83 -4.79 11.66
CA ASP A 122 11.34 -5.93 12.45
C ASP A 122 11.12 -5.72 13.95
N ARG A 123 11.16 -4.47 14.43
CA ARG A 123 10.85 -4.11 15.82
C ARG A 123 9.39 -4.41 16.17
N HIS A 124 8.45 -4.06 15.30
CA HIS A 124 7.03 -4.39 15.52
C HIS A 124 6.78 -5.89 15.42
N PHE A 125 7.50 -6.58 14.53
CA PHE A 125 7.39 -8.03 14.40
C PHE A 125 7.81 -8.77 15.68
N VAL A 126 8.93 -8.37 16.30
CA VAL A 126 9.37 -8.90 17.59
C VAL A 126 8.30 -8.69 18.67
N LYS A 127 7.71 -7.49 18.75
CA LYS A 127 6.64 -7.20 19.72
C LYS A 127 5.39 -8.05 19.47
N LEU A 128 4.97 -8.19 18.21
CA LEU A 128 3.85 -9.05 17.83
C LEU A 128 4.10 -10.50 18.25
N CYS A 129 5.31 -11.02 17.98
CA CYS A 129 5.69 -12.37 18.42
C CYS A 129 5.59 -12.53 19.94
N ASN A 130 5.96 -11.50 20.71
CA ASN A 130 5.82 -11.54 22.16
C ASN A 130 4.36 -11.59 22.63
N ILE A 131 3.47 -10.80 22.00
CA ILE A 131 2.03 -10.77 22.29
C ILE A 131 1.37 -12.10 21.97
N LEU A 132 1.67 -12.67 20.80
CA LEU A 132 1.06 -13.91 20.32
C LEU A 132 1.74 -15.18 20.88
N GLY A 133 2.74 -15.05 21.77
CA GLY A 133 3.46 -16.20 22.32
C GLY A 133 4.39 -16.92 21.33
N LEU A 134 4.70 -16.30 20.19
CA LEU A 134 5.53 -16.82 19.10
C LEU A 134 7.02 -16.42 19.24
N LYS A 135 7.55 -16.42 20.47
CA LYS A 135 8.90 -15.91 20.79
C LYS A 135 10.04 -16.64 20.07
N ASP A 136 9.80 -17.85 19.59
CA ASP A 136 10.81 -18.60 18.83
C ASP A 136 10.93 -18.11 17.39
N LEU A 137 9.91 -17.44 16.83
CA LEU A 137 9.91 -17.01 15.43
C LEU A 137 10.83 -15.82 15.16
N GLN A 138 10.94 -14.88 16.10
CA GLN A 138 11.81 -13.70 15.97
C GLN A 138 13.30 -14.05 15.74
N GLY A 139 13.74 -15.22 16.22
CA GLY A 139 15.12 -15.69 16.08
C GLY A 139 15.37 -16.56 14.83
N LYS A 140 14.32 -17.02 14.16
CA LYS A 140 14.46 -17.86 12.95
C LYS A 140 14.82 -17.01 11.75
N ASP A 141 15.83 -17.44 11.00
CA ASP A 141 16.27 -16.76 9.77
C ASP A 141 15.14 -16.60 8.74
N GLU A 142 14.12 -17.47 8.81
CA GLU A 142 12.92 -17.44 7.97
C GLU A 142 12.03 -16.20 8.21
N PHE A 143 12.06 -15.60 9.41
CA PHE A 143 11.16 -14.49 9.79
C PHE A 143 11.88 -13.27 10.38
N ARG A 144 13.20 -13.39 10.62
CA ARG A 144 14.01 -12.37 11.28
C ARG A 144 13.90 -10.99 10.62
N HIS A 145 14.01 -10.93 9.30
CA HIS A 145 13.90 -9.69 8.53
C HIS A 145 12.68 -9.68 7.63
N ASN A 146 12.17 -8.48 7.35
CA ASN A 146 11.01 -8.28 6.50
C ASN A 146 11.09 -9.02 5.15
N GLN A 147 12.25 -9.04 4.50
CA GLN A 147 12.41 -9.75 3.23
C GLN A 147 12.19 -11.26 3.38
N ASN A 148 12.65 -11.85 4.49
CA ASN A 148 12.42 -13.26 4.81
C ASN A 148 10.93 -13.51 5.09
N ARG A 149 10.27 -12.61 5.83
CA ARG A 149 8.82 -12.70 6.06
C ARG A 149 8.00 -12.62 4.78
N VAL A 150 8.38 -11.76 3.84
CA VAL A 150 7.72 -11.67 2.52
C VAL A 150 7.90 -12.97 1.73
N ARG A 151 9.09 -13.59 1.75
CA ARG A 151 9.34 -14.88 1.09
C ARG A 151 8.55 -16.03 1.73
N ASN A 152 8.40 -16.01 3.04
CA ASN A 152 7.73 -17.04 3.83
C ASN A 152 6.33 -16.61 4.31
N ARG A 153 5.65 -15.74 3.55
CA ARG A 153 4.39 -15.08 3.95
C ARG A 153 3.32 -16.09 4.34
N GLU A 154 3.08 -17.09 3.50
CA GLU A 154 2.01 -18.08 3.72
C GLU A 154 2.24 -18.86 5.01
N GLN A 155 3.48 -19.32 5.23
CA GLN A 155 3.86 -20.01 6.45
C GLN A 155 3.71 -19.12 7.69
N LEU A 156 4.12 -17.85 7.58
CA LEU A 156 3.97 -16.89 8.68
C LEU A 156 2.50 -16.61 9.00
N ALA A 157 1.66 -16.48 7.98
CA ALA A 157 0.23 -16.22 8.14
C ALA A 157 -0.47 -17.36 8.90
N VAL A 158 -0.16 -18.62 8.59
CA VAL A 158 -0.69 -19.78 9.33
C VAL A 158 -0.32 -19.71 10.81
N LEU A 159 0.95 -19.45 11.13
CA LEU A 159 1.43 -19.39 12.51
C LEU A 159 0.79 -18.25 13.32
N ILE A 160 0.55 -17.10 12.68
CA ILE A 160 -0.15 -15.98 13.32
C ILE A 160 -1.63 -16.32 13.52
N ALA A 161 -2.30 -16.86 12.49
CA ALA A 161 -3.72 -17.22 12.55
C ALA A 161 -4.02 -18.20 13.69
N GLU A 162 -3.18 -19.23 13.88
CA GLU A 162 -3.30 -20.18 14.98
C GLU A 162 -3.32 -19.54 16.38
N GLN A 163 -2.72 -18.36 16.54
CA GLN A 163 -2.71 -17.64 17.82
C GLN A 163 -3.83 -16.61 17.90
N THR A 164 -4.11 -15.89 16.82
CA THR A 164 -5.20 -14.90 16.82
C THR A 164 -6.56 -15.56 17.03
N GLU A 165 -6.78 -16.76 16.49
CA GLU A 165 -8.04 -17.53 16.65
C GLU A 165 -8.34 -17.93 18.10
N LYS A 166 -7.35 -17.83 19.01
CA LYS A 166 -7.50 -18.13 20.43
C LYS A 166 -7.81 -16.92 21.29
N LEU A 167 -7.73 -15.71 20.73
CA LEU A 167 -7.88 -14.45 21.45
C LEU A 167 -9.17 -13.75 21.03
N GLN A 168 -9.82 -13.09 21.98
CA GLN A 168 -10.93 -12.18 21.66
C GLN A 168 -10.39 -10.93 20.96
N SER A 169 -11.16 -10.39 20.02
CA SER A 169 -10.73 -9.22 19.26
C SER A 169 -10.39 -8.01 20.13
N SER A 170 -11.19 -7.75 21.16
CA SER A 170 -10.98 -6.64 22.11
C SER A 170 -9.69 -6.80 22.92
N GLU A 171 -9.38 -8.01 23.37
CA GLU A 171 -8.16 -8.32 24.12
C GLU A 171 -6.92 -8.14 23.23
N LEU A 172 -6.95 -8.71 22.02
CA LEU A 172 -5.85 -8.58 21.07
C LEU A 172 -5.60 -7.11 20.70
N LEU A 173 -6.64 -6.33 20.40
CA LEU A 173 -6.50 -4.90 20.11
C LEU A 173 -5.92 -4.12 21.30
N GLU A 174 -6.32 -4.42 22.54
CA GLU A 174 -5.75 -3.77 23.72
C GLU A 174 -4.25 -4.07 23.86
N MET A 175 -3.85 -5.34 23.68
CA MET A 175 -2.45 -5.75 23.73
C MET A 175 -1.62 -5.06 22.64
N LEU A 176 -2.13 -5.01 21.41
CA LEU A 176 -1.47 -4.36 20.26
C LEU A 176 -1.30 -2.86 20.51
N HIS A 177 -2.37 -2.17 20.91
CA HIS A 177 -2.33 -0.73 21.19
C HIS A 177 -1.38 -0.38 22.33
N ARG A 178 -1.35 -1.18 23.41
CA ARG A 178 -0.44 -0.98 24.55
C ARG A 178 1.03 -1.01 24.11
N GLU A 179 1.35 -1.87 23.14
CA GLU A 179 2.70 -2.00 22.59
C GLU A 179 2.98 -1.08 21.40
N ASN A 180 2.04 -0.21 21.03
CA ASN A 180 2.10 0.65 19.84
C ASN A 180 2.31 -0.14 18.54
N ILE A 181 1.62 -1.26 18.40
CA ILE A 181 1.57 -2.04 17.17
C ILE A 181 0.32 -1.61 16.38
N PRO A 182 0.48 -1.16 15.12
CA PRO A 182 -0.63 -0.80 14.24
C PRO A 182 -1.45 -1.99 13.75
#